data_AF-A0A841Q4F6-F1
#
_entry.id   AF-A0A841Q4F6-F1
#
_cell.length_a   1.000
_cell.length_b   1.000
_cell.length_c   1.000
_cell.angle_alpha   90.00
_cell.angle_beta   90.00
_cell.angle_gamma   90.00
#
_symmetry.space_group_name_H-M   'P 1'
#
loop_
_entity.id
_entity.type
_entity.pdbx_description
1 polymer ?
#
loop_
_entity_poly.entity_id
_entity_poly.type
_entity_poly.pdbx_seq_one_letter_code
_entity_poly.pdbx_strand_id
1 'polypeptide(L)'
;MGIAVAFEELVSLGVINYSVTRGDFIDREMANLFLYEFTQSMAAFVLQLEEVAGIGKVDVKEFRACFRGKQDGVDMVGFQYNDQGEKMMIREFVNKSNFVPHGDAYYEQIINMMDNYLKMKLEKHSP
;
A
#
# COMPACT_ATOMS: atom_id res chain seq x y z
N MET A 1 3.43 -0.42 12.35
CA MET A 1 2.10 -0.41 11.64
C MET A 1 0.90 -0.39 12.59
N GLY A 2 0.97 -0.97 13.80
CA GLY A 2 -0.09 -0.76 14.78
C GLY A 2 -1.38 -1.54 14.58
N ILE A 3 -1.33 -2.62 13.80
CA ILE A 3 -2.44 -3.57 13.62
C ILE A 3 -2.05 -4.93 14.20
N ALA A 4 -2.94 -5.49 15.02
CA ALA A 4 -2.86 -6.87 15.45
C ALA A 4 -3.64 -7.72 14.44
N VAL A 5 -2.92 -8.38 13.52
CA VAL A 5 -3.48 -9.24 12.49
C VAL A 5 -2.83 -10.61 12.60
N ALA A 6 -3.64 -11.67 12.64
CA ALA A 6 -3.13 -13.03 12.62
C ALA A 6 -2.68 -13.40 11.20
N PHE A 7 -1.64 -14.23 11.08
CA PHE A 7 -1.11 -14.60 9.77
C PHE A 7 -2.16 -15.31 8.89
N GLU A 8 -3.08 -16.03 9.52
CA GLU A 8 -4.19 -16.73 8.88
C GLU A 8 -5.23 -15.78 8.27
N GLU A 9 -5.25 -14.51 8.69
CA GLU A 9 -6.11 -13.47 8.10
C GLU A 9 -5.45 -12.81 6.88
N LEU A 10 -4.18 -13.09 6.61
CA LEU A 10 -3.45 -12.55 5.47
C LEU A 10 -3.64 -13.43 4.24
N VAL A 11 -4.02 -12.80 3.13
CA VAL A 11 -4.08 -13.43 1.82
C VAL A 11 -2.70 -13.33 1.18
N SER A 12 -2.00 -14.44 1.04
CA SER A 12 -0.77 -14.47 0.26
C SER A 12 -1.07 -14.19 -1.22
N LEU A 13 -0.45 -13.16 -1.77
CA LEU A 13 -0.50 -12.83 -3.19
C LEU A 13 0.65 -13.47 -3.97
N GLY A 14 1.72 -13.87 -3.29
CA GLY A 14 2.92 -14.49 -3.87
C GLY A 14 4.21 -13.77 -3.48
N VAL A 15 5.25 -13.93 -4.30
CA VAL A 15 6.57 -13.34 -4.04
C VAL A 15 6.98 -12.46 -5.20
N ILE A 16 7.42 -11.24 -4.89
CA ILE A 16 8.03 -10.31 -5.84
C ILE A 16 9.55 -10.39 -5.68
N ASN A 17 10.24 -10.66 -6.79
CA ASN A 17 11.69 -10.54 -6.83
C ASN A 17 12.05 -9.07 -7.04
N TYR A 18 12.80 -8.52 -6.10
CA TYR A 18 13.28 -7.15 -6.14
C TYR A 18 14.80 -7.16 -6.14
N SER A 19 15.42 -6.41 -7.04
CA SER A 19 16.87 -6.21 -7.00
C SER A 19 17.17 -4.73 -7.11
N VAL A 20 17.94 -4.21 -6.16
CA VAL A 20 18.44 -2.84 -6.15
C VAL A 20 19.93 -2.89 -6.37
N THR A 21 20.41 -2.15 -7.35
CA THR A 21 21.84 -1.90 -7.46
C THR A 21 22.14 -0.52 -6.88
N ARG A 22 22.92 -0.45 -5.81
CA ARG A 22 23.43 0.80 -5.22
C ARG A 22 24.95 0.83 -5.40
N GLY A 23 25.42 1.50 -6.45
CA GLY A 23 26.85 1.50 -6.81
C GLY A 23 27.32 0.08 -7.14
N ASP A 24 28.35 -0.40 -6.46
CA ASP A 24 28.88 -1.77 -6.62
C ASP A 24 28.10 -2.84 -5.83
N PHE A 25 27.11 -2.44 -5.03
CA PHE A 25 26.30 -3.36 -4.23
C PHE A 25 25.02 -3.74 -4.97
N ILE A 26 24.85 -5.05 -5.23
CA ILE A 26 23.59 -5.62 -5.71
C ILE A 26 22.89 -6.24 -4.51
N ASP A 27 21.79 -5.62 -4.12
CA ASP A 27 20.84 -6.21 -3.19
C ASP A 27 19.79 -7.03 -3.97
N ARG A 28 19.49 -8.22 -3.48
CA ARG A 28 18.54 -9.16 -4.08
C ARG A 28 17.59 -9.59 -2.99
N GLU A 29 16.42 -8.98 -2.98
CA GLU A 29 15.38 -9.24 -2.00
C GLU A 29 14.22 -10.01 -2.63
N MET A 30 13.66 -10.93 -1.85
CA MET A 30 12.41 -11.59 -2.17
C MET A 30 11.34 -11.07 -1.22
N ALA A 31 10.39 -10.31 -1.74
CA ALA A 31 9.31 -9.72 -0.96
C ALA A 31 8.08 -10.64 -1.02
N ASN A 32 7.74 -11.28 0.11
CA ASN A 32 6.46 -11.97 0.24
C ASN A 32 5.34 -10.92 0.33
N LEU A 33 4.46 -10.90 -0.65
CA LEU A 33 3.37 -9.95 -0.73
C LEU A 33 2.10 -10.57 -0.12
N PHE A 34 1.54 -9.86 0.86
CA PHE A 34 0.28 -10.23 1.50
C PHE A 34 -0.74 -9.10 1.33
N LEU A 35 -2.00 -9.49 1.21
CA LEU A 35 -3.15 -8.59 1.22
C LEU A 35 -3.98 -8.85 2.46
N TYR A 36 -4.35 -7.78 3.15
CA TYR A 36 -5.22 -7.83 4.30
C TYR A 36 -6.49 -7.03 4.02
N GLU A 37 -7.63 -7.68 4.17
CA GLU A 37 -8.93 -7.03 4.00
C GLU A 37 -9.35 -6.35 5.29
N PHE A 38 -9.14 -5.04 5.33
CA PHE A 38 -9.50 -4.24 6.48
C PHE A 38 -10.89 -3.63 6.31
N THR A 39 -11.84 -4.10 7.11
CA THR A 39 -13.25 -3.65 7.08
C THR A 39 -13.59 -2.65 8.19
N GLN A 40 -12.66 -2.42 9.13
CA GLN A 40 -12.86 -1.50 10.24
C GLN A 40 -12.57 -0.05 9.83
N SER A 41 -12.88 0.89 10.73
CA SER A 41 -12.57 2.31 10.53
C SER A 41 -11.06 2.57 10.65
N MET A 42 -10.55 3.57 9.92
CA MET A 42 -9.19 4.08 10.12
C MET A 42 -8.94 4.58 11.55
N ALA A 43 -9.99 4.88 12.31
CA ALA A 43 -9.86 5.23 13.72
C ALA A 43 -9.33 4.06 14.59
N ALA A 44 -9.40 2.82 14.12
CA ALA A 44 -8.94 1.63 14.85
C ALA A 44 -7.42 1.42 14.80
N PHE A 45 -6.68 2.16 13.96
CA PHE A 45 -5.22 2.05 13.91
C PHE A 45 -4.58 2.72 15.13
N VAL A 46 -3.72 1.97 15.83
CA VAL A 46 -2.89 2.48 16.93
C VAL A 46 -1.45 2.53 16.46
N LEU A 47 -1.03 3.67 15.91
CA LEU A 47 0.28 3.81 15.27
C LEU A 47 1.42 3.76 16.29
N GLN A 48 2.53 3.14 15.90
CA GLN A 48 3.82 3.25 16.59
C GLN A 48 4.51 4.49 16.04
N LEU A 49 4.44 5.60 16.77
CA LEU A 49 4.83 6.92 16.27
C LEU A 49 6.33 7.04 15.98
N GLU A 50 7.14 6.18 16.59
CA GLU A 50 8.58 6.08 16.34
C GLU A 50 8.89 5.58 14.92
N GLU A 51 7.96 4.85 14.30
CA GLU A 51 8.15 4.26 12.96
C GLU A 51 7.16 4.82 11.92
N VAL A 52 5.97 5.23 12.36
CA VAL A 52 4.84 5.59 11.49
C VAL A 52 4.17 6.87 11.99
N ALA A 53 4.39 7.98 11.29
CA ALA A 53 3.82 9.28 11.64
C ALA A 53 2.32 9.41 11.29
N GLY A 54 1.81 8.60 10.36
CA GLY A 54 0.43 8.69 9.90
C GLY A 54 0.03 7.55 8.97
N ILE A 55 -1.24 7.55 8.59
CA ILE A 55 -1.82 6.59 7.65
C ILE A 55 -2.81 7.28 6.72
N GLY A 56 -2.66 7.02 5.43
CA GLY A 56 -3.55 7.48 4.37
C GLY A 56 -4.19 6.32 3.63
N LYS A 57 -5.38 6.56 3.08
CA LYS A 57 -6.02 5.68 2.10
C LYS A 57 -6.30 6.45 0.82
N VAL A 58 -6.22 5.73 -0.28
CA VAL A 58 -6.49 6.22 -1.64
C VAL A 58 -7.47 5.27 -2.32
N ASP A 59 -8.19 5.76 -3.32
CA ASP A 59 -9.00 4.88 -4.16
C ASP A 59 -8.08 3.97 -4.98
N VAL A 60 -8.36 2.67 -4.98
CA VAL A 60 -7.53 1.68 -5.67
C VAL A 60 -7.57 1.85 -7.19
N LYS A 61 -8.64 2.38 -7.78
CA LYS A 61 -8.71 2.68 -9.23
C LYS A 61 -7.84 3.89 -9.57
N GLU A 62 -7.89 4.94 -8.76
CA GLU A 62 -7.02 6.12 -8.91
C GLU A 62 -5.55 5.75 -8.74
N PHE A 63 -5.22 4.93 -7.74
CA PHE A 63 -3.87 4.39 -7.55
C PHE A 63 -3.36 3.69 -8.81
N ARG A 64 -4.18 2.79 -9.38
CA ARG A 64 -3.86 2.09 -10.63
C ARG A 64 -3.68 3.05 -11.81
N ALA A 65 -4.51 4.07 -11.91
CA ALA A 65 -4.42 5.07 -12.97
C ALA A 65 -3.12 5.89 -12.84
N CYS A 66 -2.78 6.33 -11.62
CA CYS A 66 -1.55 7.06 -11.32
C CYS A 66 -0.30 6.24 -11.68
N PHE A 67 -0.22 4.99 -11.23
CA PHE A 67 0.94 4.14 -11.50
C PHE A 67 1.11 3.77 -12.97
N ARG A 68 0.00 3.68 -13.73
CA ARG A 68 0.00 3.45 -15.17
C ARG A 68 0.10 4.73 -16.03
N GLY A 69 0.34 5.89 -15.41
CA GLY A 69 0.54 7.17 -16.10
C GLY A 69 -0.73 7.74 -16.75
N LYS A 70 -1.91 7.29 -16.30
CA LYS A 70 -3.22 7.79 -16.76
C LYS A 70 -3.74 8.98 -15.94
N GLN A 71 -3.12 9.23 -14.79
CA GLN A 71 -3.45 10.31 -13.87
C GLN A 71 -2.15 10.80 -13.21
N ASP A 72 -2.06 12.09 -12.90
CA ASP A 72 -0.85 12.68 -12.34
C ASP A 72 -0.65 12.36 -10.85
N GLY A 73 -1.71 11.92 -10.17
CA GLY A 73 -1.73 11.65 -8.73
C GLY A 73 -3.07 11.11 -8.28
N VAL A 74 -3.27 11.01 -6.97
CA VAL A 74 -4.47 10.47 -6.33
C VAL A 74 -4.86 11.31 -5.12
N ASP A 75 -6.16 11.38 -4.85
CA ASP A 75 -6.65 11.99 -3.62
C ASP A 75 -6.45 11.00 -2.45
N MET A 76 -5.64 11.41 -1.49
CA MET A 76 -5.42 10.69 -0.24
C MET A 76 -6.21 11.36 0.89
N VAL A 77 -6.89 10.54 1.69
CA VAL A 77 -7.48 10.97 2.97
C VAL A 77 -6.95 10.10 4.09
N GLY A 78 -6.72 10.69 5.26
CA GLY A 78 -6.14 9.95 6.36
C GLY A 78 -5.96 10.77 7.62
N PHE A 79 -5.03 10.35 8.46
CA PHE A 79 -4.60 11.12 9.61
C PHE A 79 -3.11 10.96 9.86
N GLN A 80 -2.52 11.93 10.52
CA GLN A 80 -1.14 11.88 11.02
C GLN A 80 -1.05 12.50 12.40
N TYR A 81 0.03 12.24 13.11
CA TYR A 81 0.35 12.89 14.37
C TYR A 81 1.30 14.06 14.12
N ASN A 82 1.03 15.20 14.75
CA ASN A 82 1.96 16.33 14.76
C ASN A 82 3.07 16.12 15.80
N ASP A 83 4.05 17.02 15.85
CA ASP A 83 5.17 16.98 16.79
C ASP A 83 4.73 17.04 18.28
N GLN A 84 3.49 17.43 18.53
CA GLN A 84 2.88 17.50 19.87
C GLN A 84 2.13 16.20 20.24
N GLY A 85 2.12 15.20 19.35
CA GLY A 85 1.40 13.94 19.55
C GLY A 85 -0.10 14.05 19.32
N GLU A 86 -0.58 15.11 18.68
CA GLU A 86 -2.00 15.30 18.38
C GLU A 86 -2.36 14.73 17.02
N LYS A 87 -3.49 14.01 16.97
CA LYS A 87 -4.01 13.42 15.73
C LYS A 87 -4.67 14.49 14.87
N MET A 88 -4.17 14.68 13.66
CA MET A 88 -4.70 15.60 12.66
C MET A 88 -5.22 14.84 11.44
N MET A 89 -6.41 15.19 10.97
CA MET A 89 -6.94 14.66 9.71
C MET A 89 -6.25 15.34 8.54
N ILE A 90 -5.89 14.55 7.53
CA ILE A 90 -5.22 15.03 6.32
C ILE A 90 -6.05 14.71 5.07
N ARG A 91 -5.97 15.62 4.10
CA ARG A 91 -6.42 15.41 2.73
C ARG A 91 -5.38 16.01 1.81
N GLU A 92 -4.76 15.17 1.00
CA GLU A 92 -3.61 15.55 0.18
C GLU A 92 -3.73 14.94 -1.21
N PHE A 93 -3.19 15.63 -2.20
CA PHE A 93 -3.01 15.09 -3.54
C PHE A 93 -1.58 14.55 -3.67
N VAL A 94 -1.44 13.24 -3.84
CA VAL A 94 -0.13 12.57 -3.87
C VAL A 94 0.15 11.93 -5.23
N ASN A 95 1.38 11.99 -5.69
CA ASN A 95 1.82 11.39 -6.94
C ASN A 95 2.89 10.32 -6.71
N LYS A 96 3.42 9.70 -7.77
CA LYS A 96 4.45 8.65 -7.68
C LYS A 96 5.65 9.02 -6.81
N SER A 97 6.06 10.29 -6.77
CA SER A 97 7.21 10.74 -5.97
C SER A 97 6.96 10.76 -4.46
N ASN A 98 5.69 10.71 -4.04
CA ASN A 98 5.31 10.57 -2.63
C ASN A 98 5.32 9.11 -2.15
N PHE A 99 5.46 8.15 -3.07
CA PHE A 99 5.61 6.73 -2.74
C PHE A 99 7.10 6.37 -2.62
N VAL A 100 7.38 5.26 -1.94
CA VAL A 100 8.74 4.73 -1.83
C VAL A 100 9.29 4.52 -3.25
N PRO A 101 10.51 4.98 -3.56
CA PRO A 101 11.04 4.99 -4.93
C PRO A 101 11.49 3.60 -5.38
N HIS A 102 10.54 2.67 -5.50
CA HIS A 102 10.71 1.41 -6.22
C HIS A 102 10.49 1.63 -7.72
N GLY A 103 11.11 0.80 -8.56
CA GLY A 103 10.93 0.88 -10.01
C GLY A 103 9.48 0.59 -10.44
N ASP A 104 9.03 1.16 -11.55
CA ASP A 104 7.64 1.01 -12.04
C ASP A 104 7.20 -0.47 -12.16
N ALA A 105 8.12 -1.36 -12.53
CA ALA A 105 7.86 -2.79 -12.63
C ALA A 105 7.42 -3.43 -11.29
N TYR A 106 7.91 -2.93 -10.16
CA TYR A 106 7.52 -3.41 -8.83
C TYR A 106 6.04 -3.08 -8.55
N TYR A 107 5.66 -1.81 -8.74
CA TYR A 107 4.28 -1.37 -8.53
C TYR A 107 3.31 -2.00 -9.53
N GLU A 108 3.71 -2.19 -10.79
CA GLU A 108 2.87 -2.88 -11.77
C GLU A 108 2.66 -4.36 -11.39
N GLN A 109 3.67 -5.04 -10.84
CA GLN A 109 3.49 -6.40 -10.31
C GLN A 109 2.51 -6.44 -9.13
N ILE A 110 2.64 -5.53 -8.16
CA ILE A 110 1.69 -5.42 -7.04
C ILE A 110 0.27 -5.21 -7.57
N ILE A 111 0.09 -4.26 -8.49
CA ILE A 111 -1.21 -3.94 -9.08
C ILE A 111 -1.81 -5.17 -9.77
N ASN A 112 -1.02 -5.91 -10.56
CA ASN A 112 -1.51 -7.09 -11.27
C ASN A 112 -1.88 -8.21 -10.30
N MET A 113 -1.11 -8.44 -9.25
CA MET A 113 -1.40 -9.43 -8.22
C MET A 113 -2.70 -9.07 -7.46
N MET A 114 -2.88 -7.80 -7.11
CA MET A 114 -4.11 -7.29 -6.50
C MET A 114 -5.32 -7.41 -7.44
N ASP A 115 -5.18 -7.01 -8.71
CA ASP A 115 -6.25 -7.07 -9.72
C ASP A 115 -6.72 -8.52 -9.93
N ASN A 116 -5.79 -9.47 -10.01
CA ASN A 116 -6.09 -10.89 -10.13
C ASN A 116 -6.87 -11.40 -8.92
N TYR A 117 -6.44 -11.05 -7.69
CA TYR A 117 -7.14 -11.43 -6.48
C TYR A 117 -8.57 -10.88 -6.45
N LEU A 118 -8.74 -9.58 -6.74
CA LEU A 118 -10.05 -8.93 -6.76
C LEU A 118 -10.98 -9.54 -7.81
N LYS A 119 -10.46 -9.89 -8.99
CA LYS A 119 -11.22 -10.57 -10.05
C LYS A 119 -11.69 -11.96 -9.59
N MET A 120 -10.79 -12.79 -9.06
CA MET A 120 -11.13 -14.13 -8.56
C MET A 120 -12.17 -14.07 -7.44
N LYS A 121 -12.10 -13.04 -6.58
CA LYS A 121 -13.08 -12.84 -5.51
C LYS A 121 -14.46 -12.50 -6.06
N LEU A 122 -14.56 -11.63 -7.08
CA LEU A 122 -15.82 -11.27 -7.73
C LEU A 122 -16.47 -12.48 -8.44
N GLU A 123 -15.68 -13.31 -9.12
CA GLU A 123 -16.17 -14.51 -9.82
C GLU A 123 -16.72 -15.57 -8.85
N LYS A 124 -16.13 -15.71 -7.65
CA LYS A 124 -16.63 -16.64 -6.62
C LYS A 124 -17.94 -16.20 -5.93
N HIS A 125 -18.34 -14.94 -6.09
CA HIS A 125 -19.56 -14.38 -5.49
C HIS A 125 -20.62 -14.00 -6.53
N SER A 126 -20.47 -14.46 -7.77
CA SER A 126 -21.50 -14.31 -8.80
C SER A 126 -22.51 -15.46 -8.67
N PRO A 127 -23.83 -15.17 -8.56
CA PRO A 127 -24.89 -16.19 -8.39
C PRO A 127 -25.07 -17.10 -9.60
#